data_AF-A0A917UJP9-F1
#
_entry.id   AF-A0A917UJP9-F1
#
_cell.length_a   1.000
_cell.length_b   1.000
_cell.length_c   1.000
_cell.angle_alpha   90.00
_cell.angle_beta   90.00
_cell.angle_gamma   90.00
#
_symmetry.space_group_name_H-M   'P 1'
#
loop_
_entity.id
_entity.type
_entity.pdbx_description
1 polymer ?
#
loop_
_entity_poly.entity_id
_entity_poly.type
_entity_poly.pdbx_seq_one_letter_code
_entity_poly.pdbx_strand_id
1 'polypeptide(L)'
;MRTDTMAFSTSPDSGSAIRPYRPDDGPWVRELIDADRLPGQPHCTAQKLAAAQHGALSSAGWVIPVWPQISVLADAEDRPCGIIGYLSWTDVDTGLICWVHAREDGPALGALLGQALAALAHCPRIDAFAGASPGLLGPGGLPRTHRGATHDTLVQYGFTGLRSGRYLHRGLPAEAPPAKLVADVFPCDVPPGHRLIIREAAEPIAEAVVSAEADRTATVHWIETLPTHRRRGLGRKLLAQALALLAEQGATEVALVLDDAQQPASESQAATRLFHSFGFTHVDQLWTYQHRRPRAPRPGT
;
A
#
# COMPACT_ATOMS: atom_id res chain seq x y z
N MET A 1 -13.40 39.89 -50.03
CA MET A 1 -13.69 40.02 -48.59
C MET A 1 -12.78 39.06 -47.86
N ARG A 2 -11.96 39.56 -46.93
CA ARG A 2 -10.81 38.88 -46.32
C ARG A 2 -11.23 37.65 -45.49
N THR A 3 -10.43 36.61 -45.65
CA THR A 3 -10.30 35.39 -44.84
C THR A 3 -9.82 35.69 -43.41
N ASP A 4 -10.51 35.17 -42.41
CA ASP A 4 -9.96 34.96 -41.06
C ASP A 4 -10.01 33.46 -40.73
N THR A 5 -8.87 32.82 -40.94
CA THR A 5 -8.57 31.46 -40.52
C THR A 5 -8.15 31.51 -39.06
N MET A 6 -9.02 31.10 -38.15
CA MET A 6 -8.65 30.91 -36.74
C MET A 6 -7.77 29.67 -36.60
N ALA A 7 -6.48 29.90 -36.39
CA ALA A 7 -5.52 28.89 -36.01
C ALA A 7 -5.74 28.49 -34.54
N PHE A 8 -6.27 27.30 -34.30
CA PHE A 8 -6.12 26.63 -33.00
C PHE A 8 -4.76 25.94 -32.97
N SER A 9 -3.75 26.66 -32.47
CA SER A 9 -2.47 26.08 -32.10
C SER A 9 -2.41 25.93 -30.59
N THR A 10 -2.72 24.74 -30.10
CA THR A 10 -2.29 24.26 -28.79
C THR A 10 -1.47 23.00 -29.03
N SER A 11 -0.21 23.20 -29.41
CA SER A 11 0.79 22.14 -29.28
C SER A 11 1.02 21.93 -27.77
N PRO A 12 0.84 20.72 -27.22
CA PRO A 12 1.11 20.48 -25.81
C PRO A 12 2.62 20.60 -25.56
N ASP A 13 2.97 21.26 -24.46
CA ASP A 13 4.31 21.54 -24.00
C ASP A 13 5.20 20.28 -24.01
N SER A 14 6.18 20.27 -24.93
CA SER A 14 7.20 19.22 -25.12
C SER A 14 8.23 19.13 -23.99
N GLY A 15 7.86 19.47 -22.75
CA GLY A 15 8.79 19.62 -21.63
C GLY A 15 8.99 18.37 -20.78
N SER A 16 8.02 17.44 -20.75
CA SER A 16 8.09 16.31 -19.81
C SER A 16 8.80 15.09 -20.42
N ALA A 17 9.72 14.47 -19.67
CA ALA A 17 10.42 13.27 -20.08
C ALA A 17 10.38 12.19 -18.99
N ILE A 18 10.21 10.93 -19.40
CA ILE A 18 10.33 9.79 -18.48
C ILE A 18 11.76 9.26 -18.52
N ARG A 19 12.36 9.07 -17.35
CA ARG A 19 13.73 8.56 -17.19
C ARG A 19 13.87 7.61 -16.00
N PRO A 20 14.95 6.82 -15.90
CA PRO A 20 15.24 6.05 -14.70
C PRO A 20 15.40 6.96 -13.46
N TYR A 21 15.02 6.41 -12.30
CA TYR A 21 15.28 7.06 -11.00
C TYR A 21 16.76 7.29 -10.76
N ARG A 22 17.08 8.46 -10.20
CA ARG A 22 18.42 8.86 -9.77
C ARG A 22 18.41 9.14 -8.25
N PRO A 23 19.52 8.94 -7.53
CA PRO A 23 19.59 9.26 -6.09
C PRO A 23 19.17 10.69 -5.74
N ASP A 24 19.46 11.66 -6.61
CA ASP A 24 19.12 13.08 -6.42
C ASP A 24 17.60 13.36 -6.50
N ASP A 25 16.81 12.44 -7.07
CA ASP A 25 15.34 12.55 -7.09
C ASP A 25 14.73 12.29 -5.71
N GLY A 26 15.48 11.66 -4.79
CA GLY A 26 14.98 11.13 -3.53
C GLY A 26 14.14 12.10 -2.68
N PRO A 27 14.54 13.36 -2.47
CA PRO A 27 13.71 14.33 -1.74
C PRO A 27 12.35 14.59 -2.39
N TRP A 28 12.32 14.84 -3.71
CA TRP A 28 11.10 15.13 -4.46
C TRP A 28 10.17 13.91 -4.54
N VAL A 29 10.74 12.73 -4.73
CA VAL A 29 10.00 11.47 -4.75
C VAL A 29 9.32 11.19 -3.42
N ARG A 30 9.99 11.46 -2.29
CA ARG A 30 9.37 11.33 -0.97
C ARG A 30 8.20 12.30 -0.80
N GLU A 31 8.33 13.53 -1.29
CA GLU A 31 7.23 14.50 -1.29
C GLU A 31 6.04 14.02 -2.14
N LEU A 32 6.29 13.43 -3.31
CA LEU A 32 5.24 12.84 -4.15
C LEU A 32 4.51 11.69 -3.44
N ILE A 33 5.25 10.81 -2.76
CA ILE A 33 4.66 9.70 -1.99
C ILE A 33 3.85 10.22 -0.80
N ASP A 34 4.40 11.20 -0.06
CA ASP A 34 3.75 11.79 1.10
C ASP A 34 2.50 12.61 0.75
N ALA A 35 2.44 13.18 -0.47
CA ALA A 35 1.26 13.90 -0.96
C ALA A 35 0.04 12.97 -1.13
N ASP A 36 0.26 11.68 -1.34
CA ASP A 36 -0.78 10.68 -1.55
C ASP A 36 -1.12 9.87 -0.27
N ARG A 37 -0.58 10.30 0.88
CA ARG A 37 -0.63 9.59 2.16
C ARG A 37 -2.03 9.61 2.78
N LEU A 38 -2.46 8.48 3.35
CA LEU A 38 -3.69 8.38 4.13
C LEU A 38 -3.49 8.83 5.59
N PRO A 39 -4.55 9.24 6.30
CA PRO A 39 -4.49 9.51 7.74
C PRO A 39 -3.89 8.35 8.55
N GLY A 40 -2.90 8.64 9.39
CA GLY A 40 -2.18 7.63 10.19
C GLY A 40 -1.23 6.72 9.41
N GLN A 41 -1.06 6.90 8.10
CA GLN A 41 0.02 6.24 7.36
C GLN A 41 1.34 6.93 7.69
N PRO A 42 2.45 6.19 7.88
CA PRO A 42 3.74 6.79 8.16
C PRO A 42 4.30 7.60 6.97
N HIS A 43 5.10 8.63 7.25
CA HIS A 43 5.86 9.36 6.25
C HIS A 43 6.88 8.47 5.53
N CYS A 44 7.10 8.77 4.25
CA CYS A 44 8.12 8.14 3.44
C CYS A 44 9.51 8.68 3.81
N THR A 45 10.25 7.93 4.61
CA THR A 45 11.65 8.24 4.94
C THR A 45 12.59 7.82 3.80
N ALA A 46 13.82 8.34 3.80
CA ALA A 46 14.86 7.88 2.86
C ALA A 46 15.12 6.37 2.98
N GLN A 47 15.08 5.84 4.21
CA GLN A 47 15.23 4.39 4.46
C GLN A 47 14.07 3.59 3.88
N LYS A 48 12.81 4.06 4.01
CA LYS A 48 11.65 3.38 3.44
C LYS A 48 11.68 3.37 1.91
N LEU A 49 12.05 4.50 1.30
CA LEU A 49 12.25 4.59 -0.15
C LEU A 49 13.37 3.65 -0.61
N ALA A 50 14.52 3.66 0.06
CA ALA A 50 15.62 2.75 -0.25
C ALA A 50 15.20 1.28 -0.09
N ALA A 51 14.48 0.91 0.98
CA ALA A 51 14.00 -0.46 1.16
C ALA A 51 13.01 -0.86 0.05
N ALA A 52 12.14 0.05 -0.39
CA ALA A 52 11.25 -0.20 -1.52
C ALA A 52 12.00 -0.40 -2.85
N GLN A 53 13.14 0.28 -3.06
CA GLN A 53 13.99 0.12 -4.25
C GLN A 53 14.65 -1.25 -4.33
N HIS A 54 14.93 -1.89 -3.19
CA HIS A 54 15.55 -3.21 -3.16
C HIS A 54 14.52 -4.35 -3.23
N GLY A 55 13.22 -4.02 -3.28
CA GLY A 55 12.11 -4.96 -3.20
C GLY A 55 11.82 -5.40 -1.77
N ALA A 56 10.54 -5.63 -1.47
CA ALA A 56 10.16 -6.24 -0.20
C ALA A 56 10.63 -7.71 -0.18
N LEU A 57 11.24 -8.14 0.94
CA LEU A 57 11.43 -9.57 1.20
C LEU A 57 10.05 -10.22 1.20
N SER A 58 9.75 -11.02 0.18
CA SER A 58 8.48 -11.73 0.10
C SER A 58 8.34 -12.65 1.32
N SER A 59 7.26 -12.49 2.07
CA SER A 59 6.87 -13.43 3.13
C SER A 59 6.45 -14.81 2.58
N ALA A 60 6.32 -14.96 1.26
CA ALA A 60 5.83 -16.16 0.59
C ALA A 60 6.93 -17.04 -0.05
N GLY A 61 8.19 -16.90 0.36
CA GLY A 61 9.24 -17.87 -0.01
C GLY A 61 9.71 -17.83 -1.47
N TRP A 62 9.38 -16.78 -2.22
CA TRP A 62 9.92 -16.56 -3.57
C TRP A 62 11.38 -16.11 -3.48
N VAL A 63 12.30 -16.90 -4.03
CA VAL A 63 13.75 -16.85 -3.75
C VAL A 63 14.51 -15.79 -4.58
N ILE A 64 13.87 -15.08 -5.51
CA ILE A 64 14.58 -14.13 -6.37
C ILE A 64 14.24 -12.69 -5.99
N PRO A 65 15.19 -11.90 -5.46
CA PRO A 65 15.00 -10.46 -5.31
C PRO A 65 15.02 -9.84 -6.70
N VAL A 66 13.86 -9.72 -7.34
CA VAL A 66 13.71 -8.87 -8.51
C VAL A 66 13.56 -7.45 -7.99
N TRP A 67 14.57 -6.63 -8.22
CA TRP A 67 14.50 -5.21 -7.91
C TRP A 67 13.46 -4.54 -8.81
N PRO A 68 12.56 -3.72 -8.24
CA PRO A 68 11.66 -2.93 -9.06
C PRO A 68 12.44 -1.99 -9.97
N GLN A 69 12.06 -1.98 -11.24
CA GLN A 69 12.39 -0.89 -12.15
C GLN A 69 11.58 0.33 -11.73
N ILE A 70 12.28 1.45 -11.59
CA ILE A 70 11.68 2.70 -11.15
C ILE A 70 11.90 3.75 -12.23
N SER A 71 10.79 4.31 -12.70
CA SER A 71 10.77 5.39 -13.68
C SER A 71 10.20 6.65 -13.06
N VAL A 72 10.80 7.79 -13.39
CA VAL A 72 10.44 9.12 -12.93
C VAL A 72 9.99 9.92 -14.14
N LEU A 73 8.84 10.56 -14.06
CA LEU A 73 8.44 11.62 -14.96
C LEU A 73 9.04 12.93 -14.42
N ALA A 74 9.86 13.59 -15.24
CA ALA A 74 10.47 14.86 -14.92
C ALA A 74 9.88 15.97 -15.79
N ASP A 75 9.73 17.17 -15.24
CA ASP A 75 9.34 18.38 -15.96
C ASP A 75 10.49 18.97 -16.80
N ALA A 76 10.27 20.14 -17.40
CA ALA A 76 11.25 20.81 -18.26
C ALA A 76 12.53 21.23 -17.51
N GLU A 77 12.44 21.40 -16.19
CA GLU A 77 13.54 21.71 -15.29
C GLU A 77 14.21 20.45 -14.69
N ASP A 78 13.91 19.26 -15.23
CA ASP A 78 14.35 17.95 -14.76
C ASP A 78 13.90 17.61 -13.31
N ARG A 79 12.83 18.26 -12.82
CA ARG A 79 12.29 17.99 -11.47
C ARG A 79 11.26 16.86 -11.52
N PRO A 80 11.32 15.89 -10.59
CA PRO A 80 10.33 14.82 -10.51
C PRO A 80 8.91 15.35 -10.27
N CYS A 81 7.99 15.08 -11.21
CA CYS A 81 6.56 15.36 -11.07
C CYS A 81 5.72 14.08 -10.98
N GLY A 82 6.30 12.92 -11.25
CA GLY A 82 5.66 11.63 -10.99
C GLY A 82 6.66 10.48 -10.93
N ILE A 83 6.26 9.36 -10.34
CA ILE A 83 7.10 8.18 -10.19
C ILE A 83 6.26 6.89 -10.25
N ILE A 84 6.83 5.84 -10.83
CA ILE A 84 6.23 4.49 -10.88
C ILE A 84 7.29 3.43 -10.60
N GLY A 85 6.92 2.43 -9.80
CA GLY A 85 7.72 1.23 -9.54
C GLY A 85 7.02 -0.01 -10.05
N TYR A 86 7.70 -0.79 -10.88
CA TYR A 86 7.17 -2.03 -11.45
C TYR A 86 8.26 -3.10 -11.60
N LEU A 87 7.85 -4.35 -11.72
CA LEU A 87 8.76 -5.48 -11.90
C LEU A 87 8.09 -6.58 -12.72
N SER A 88 8.89 -7.51 -13.23
CA SER A 88 8.39 -8.72 -13.87
C SER A 88 9.25 -9.90 -13.47
N TRP A 89 8.63 -11.07 -13.41
CA TRP A 89 9.34 -12.32 -13.17
C TRP A 89 9.28 -13.18 -14.43
N THR A 90 10.42 -13.75 -14.81
CA THR A 90 10.56 -14.57 -16.02
C THR A 90 9.94 -15.96 -15.88
N ASP A 91 9.71 -16.43 -14.65
CA ASP A 91 9.20 -17.77 -14.34
C ASP A 91 7.66 -17.82 -14.22
N VAL A 92 7.02 -16.72 -13.78
CA VAL A 92 5.56 -16.67 -13.57
C VAL A 92 4.79 -15.87 -14.62
N ASP A 93 5.46 -15.41 -15.69
CA ASP A 93 4.84 -14.67 -16.82
C ASP A 93 3.93 -13.51 -16.35
N THR A 94 4.26 -12.89 -15.22
CA THR A 94 3.43 -11.89 -14.56
C THR A 94 4.24 -10.62 -14.32
N GLY A 95 3.69 -9.50 -14.74
CA GLY A 95 4.18 -8.17 -14.38
C GLY A 95 3.46 -7.66 -13.13
N LEU A 96 4.14 -6.85 -12.33
CA LEU A 96 3.57 -6.18 -11.18
C LEU A 96 3.87 -4.69 -11.23
N ILE A 97 2.83 -3.86 -11.15
CA ILE A 97 2.96 -2.44 -10.82
C ILE A 97 2.78 -2.31 -9.31
N CYS A 98 3.86 -2.00 -8.61
CA CYS A 98 3.89 -1.97 -7.14
C CYS A 98 3.25 -0.69 -6.60
N TRP A 99 3.57 0.45 -7.21
CA TRP A 99 3.13 1.77 -6.76
C TRP A 99 3.32 2.80 -7.88
N VAL A 100 2.50 3.86 -7.85
CA VAL A 100 2.59 5.03 -8.75
C VAL A 100 2.15 6.26 -7.96
N HIS A 101 2.84 7.39 -8.13
CA HIS A 101 2.55 8.65 -7.45
C HIS A 101 2.77 9.81 -8.41
N ALA A 102 1.76 10.67 -8.56
CA ALA A 102 1.82 11.85 -9.42
C ALA A 102 0.80 12.92 -8.98
N ARG A 103 0.49 13.00 -7.67
CA ARG A 103 -0.49 13.96 -7.10
C ARG A 103 -1.85 13.96 -7.80
N GLU A 104 -2.28 12.78 -8.25
CA GLU A 104 -3.52 12.60 -9.03
C GLU A 104 -3.59 13.40 -10.35
N ASP A 105 -2.45 13.78 -10.93
CA ASP A 105 -2.38 14.40 -12.26
C ASP A 105 -2.57 13.35 -13.38
N GLY A 106 -3.74 13.38 -14.03
CA GLY A 106 -4.15 12.38 -15.04
C GLY A 106 -3.15 12.20 -16.18
N PRO A 107 -2.74 13.25 -16.90
CA PRO A 107 -1.68 13.18 -17.91
C PRO A 107 -0.38 12.53 -17.43
N ALA A 108 0.13 12.91 -16.25
CA ALA A 108 1.34 12.32 -15.68
C ALA A 108 1.17 10.83 -15.36
N LEU A 109 0.03 10.47 -14.75
CA LEU A 109 -0.33 9.08 -14.48
C LEU A 109 -0.41 8.25 -15.77
N GLY A 110 -1.03 8.80 -16.82
CA GLY A 110 -1.12 8.14 -18.11
C GLY A 110 0.25 7.89 -18.73
N ALA A 111 1.13 8.89 -18.72
CA ALA A 111 2.50 8.76 -19.23
C ALA A 111 3.27 7.64 -18.49
N LEU A 112 3.22 7.63 -17.15
CA LEU A 112 3.90 6.63 -16.32
C LEU A 112 3.34 5.22 -16.52
N LEU A 113 2.01 5.06 -16.54
CA LEU A 113 1.37 3.76 -16.77
C LEU A 113 1.63 3.25 -18.19
N GLY A 114 1.60 4.13 -19.20
CA GLY A 114 1.99 3.80 -20.56
C GLY A 114 3.41 3.24 -20.64
N GLN A 115 4.38 3.89 -19.97
CA GLN A 115 5.75 3.41 -19.89
C GLN A 115 5.85 2.03 -19.23
N ALA A 116 5.20 1.83 -18.07
CA ALA A 116 5.23 0.55 -17.37
C ALA A 116 4.60 -0.58 -18.21
N LEU A 117 3.48 -0.32 -18.89
CA LEU A 117 2.82 -1.30 -19.76
C LEU A 117 3.64 -1.65 -21.00
N ALA A 118 4.42 -0.71 -21.53
CA ALA A 118 5.37 -0.98 -22.61
C ALA A 118 6.53 -1.85 -22.11
N ALA A 119 7.09 -1.56 -20.94
CA ALA A 119 8.16 -2.34 -20.33
C ALA A 119 7.71 -3.76 -19.92
N LEU A 120 6.45 -3.92 -19.52
CA LEU A 120 5.83 -5.20 -19.16
C LEU A 120 5.13 -5.88 -20.33
N ALA A 121 5.45 -5.50 -21.58
CA ALA A 121 4.71 -5.97 -22.73
C ALA A 121 4.82 -7.48 -23.01
N HIS A 122 5.87 -8.12 -22.53
CA HIS A 122 6.07 -9.57 -22.58
C HIS A 122 5.20 -10.34 -21.59
N CYS A 123 4.64 -9.68 -20.56
CA CYS A 123 3.83 -10.35 -19.55
C CYS A 123 2.38 -10.53 -20.04
N PRO A 124 1.84 -11.76 -20.15
CA PRO A 124 0.43 -11.99 -20.48
C PRO A 124 -0.54 -11.48 -19.42
N ARG A 125 -0.07 -11.35 -18.16
CA ARG A 125 -0.83 -10.81 -17.04
C ARG A 125 0.00 -9.73 -16.35
N ILE A 126 -0.65 -8.62 -16.01
CA ILE A 126 -0.07 -7.57 -15.19
C ILE A 126 -1.03 -7.32 -14.03
N ASP A 127 -0.55 -7.50 -12.81
CA ASP A 127 -1.28 -7.09 -11.62
C ASP A 127 -0.78 -5.71 -11.18
N ALA A 128 -1.64 -4.90 -10.57
CA ALA A 128 -1.26 -3.61 -10.00
C ALA A 128 -1.80 -3.48 -8.57
N PHE A 129 -0.95 -2.95 -7.69
CA PHE A 129 -1.21 -2.80 -6.25
C PHE A 129 -1.56 -4.13 -5.56
N ALA A 130 -1.19 -5.26 -6.17
CA ALA A 130 -1.41 -6.59 -5.61
C ALA A 130 -0.18 -7.05 -4.83
N GLY A 131 -0.38 -7.75 -3.71
CA GLY A 131 0.67 -8.58 -3.12
C GLY A 131 1.46 -7.97 -1.95
N ALA A 132 0.94 -7.01 -1.20
CA ALA A 132 1.58 -6.61 0.04
C ALA A 132 0.56 -6.51 1.18
N SER A 133 0.88 -7.10 2.34
CA SER A 133 0.46 -6.52 3.61
C SER A 133 0.77 -5.01 3.59
N PRO A 134 0.05 -4.16 4.34
CA PRO A 134 0.44 -2.75 4.49
C PRO A 134 1.95 -2.65 4.69
N GLY A 135 2.61 -2.03 3.71
CA GLY A 135 4.04 -2.15 3.44
C GLY A 135 4.72 -0.80 3.43
N LEU A 136 6.00 -0.80 3.03
CA LEU A 136 6.91 0.34 3.17
C LEU A 136 6.40 1.65 2.55
N LEU A 137 5.61 1.58 1.46
CA LEU A 137 5.12 2.75 0.73
C LEU A 137 3.60 2.86 0.63
N GLY A 138 2.83 1.95 1.23
CA GLY A 138 1.38 1.99 1.06
C GLY A 138 0.59 0.86 1.72
N PRO A 139 -0.75 0.95 1.69
CA PRO A 139 -1.62 0.06 2.44
C PRO A 139 -1.84 -1.33 1.80
N GLY A 140 -1.09 -1.70 0.75
CA GLY A 140 -1.30 -3.01 0.08
C GLY A 140 -2.45 -3.04 -0.93
N GLY A 141 -2.90 -1.87 -1.38
CA GLY A 141 -3.91 -1.66 -2.41
C GLY A 141 -4.05 -0.18 -2.72
N LEU A 142 -4.78 0.18 -3.78
CA LEU A 142 -5.08 1.57 -4.12
C LEU A 142 -6.29 2.07 -3.30
N PRO A 143 -6.15 3.10 -2.47
CA PRO A 143 -7.29 3.73 -1.80
C PRO A 143 -8.13 4.50 -2.83
N ARG A 144 -9.25 3.90 -3.25
CA ARG A 144 -9.99 4.35 -4.45
C ARG A 144 -10.54 5.77 -4.33
N THR A 145 -10.99 6.18 -3.14
CA THR A 145 -11.59 7.51 -2.95
C THR A 145 -10.52 8.60 -2.96
N HIS A 146 -9.38 8.36 -2.30
CA HIS A 146 -8.28 9.33 -2.22
C HIS A 146 -7.42 9.34 -3.49
N ARG A 147 -7.43 8.25 -4.27
CA ARG A 147 -6.63 8.08 -5.48
C ARG A 147 -7.51 7.80 -6.71
N GLY A 148 -8.52 8.64 -6.90
CA GLY A 148 -9.55 8.50 -7.94
C GLY A 148 -9.03 8.65 -9.37
N ALA A 149 -8.16 9.62 -9.65
CA ALA A 149 -7.56 9.78 -10.97
C ALA A 149 -6.65 8.59 -11.32
N THR A 150 -5.90 8.07 -10.34
CA THR A 150 -5.13 6.83 -10.53
C THR A 150 -6.05 5.65 -10.87
N HIS A 151 -7.18 5.50 -10.17
CA HIS A 151 -8.19 4.48 -10.49
C HIS A 151 -8.72 4.62 -11.92
N ASP A 152 -9.18 5.81 -12.29
CA ASP A 152 -9.77 6.07 -13.60
C ASP A 152 -8.77 5.82 -14.73
N THR A 153 -7.50 6.20 -14.51
CA THR A 153 -6.42 5.96 -15.47
C THR A 153 -6.17 4.46 -15.64
N LEU A 154 -6.08 3.67 -14.56
CA LEU A 154 -5.93 2.21 -14.67
C LEU A 154 -7.08 1.58 -15.48
N VAL A 155 -8.33 1.99 -15.21
CA VAL A 155 -9.50 1.50 -15.95
C VAL A 155 -9.42 1.88 -17.43
N GLN A 156 -8.99 3.11 -17.75
CA GLN A 156 -8.78 3.55 -19.13
C GLN A 156 -7.72 2.71 -19.86
N TYR A 157 -6.68 2.26 -19.15
CA TYR A 157 -5.67 1.34 -19.67
C TYR A 157 -6.12 -0.13 -19.71
N GLY A 158 -7.39 -0.43 -19.44
CA GLY A 158 -7.97 -1.77 -19.55
C GLY A 158 -7.76 -2.67 -18.33
N PHE A 159 -7.34 -2.11 -17.19
CA PHE A 159 -7.32 -2.87 -15.95
C PHE A 159 -8.74 -3.10 -15.41
N THR A 160 -8.96 -4.28 -14.85
CA THR A 160 -10.16 -4.61 -14.07
C THR A 160 -9.82 -4.55 -12.59
N GLY A 161 -10.53 -3.71 -11.84
CA GLY A 161 -10.35 -3.56 -10.40
C GLY A 161 -11.15 -4.59 -9.59
N LEU A 162 -10.57 -5.03 -8.48
CA LEU A 162 -11.22 -5.83 -7.44
C LEU A 162 -11.01 -5.18 -6.08
N ARG A 163 -12.08 -5.06 -5.28
CA ARG A 163 -11.96 -4.63 -3.89
C ARG A 163 -11.22 -5.69 -3.09
N SER A 164 -10.09 -5.32 -2.48
CA SER A 164 -9.24 -6.22 -1.70
C SER A 164 -9.38 -5.98 -0.19
N GLY A 165 -9.76 -4.79 0.24
CA GLY A 165 -9.84 -4.50 1.66
C GLY A 165 -10.34 -3.12 2.01
N ARG A 166 -10.15 -2.75 3.28
CA ARG A 166 -10.55 -1.47 3.85
C ARG A 166 -9.44 -0.91 4.73
N TYR A 167 -9.16 0.37 4.58
CA TYR A 167 -8.24 1.10 5.43
C TYR A 167 -9.01 1.75 6.59
N LEU A 168 -8.60 1.45 7.82
CA LEU A 168 -9.19 2.02 9.02
C LEU A 168 -8.18 2.90 9.76
N HIS A 169 -8.67 3.98 10.36
CA HIS A 169 -7.87 4.93 11.13
C HIS A 169 -8.53 5.25 12.47
N ARG A 170 -7.69 5.57 13.45
CA ARG A 170 -8.11 6.11 14.74
C ARG A 170 -7.05 7.08 15.29
N GLY A 171 -7.48 8.22 15.81
CA GLY A 171 -6.67 9.04 16.71
C GLY A 171 -6.48 8.37 18.08
N LEU A 172 -5.26 8.42 18.61
CA LEU A 172 -4.93 7.99 19.96
C LEU A 172 -4.93 9.22 20.90
N PRO A 173 -5.44 9.07 22.14
CA PRO A 173 -5.36 10.15 23.11
C PRO A 173 -3.90 10.43 23.50
N ALA A 174 -3.59 11.68 23.80
CA ALA A 174 -2.24 12.07 24.23
C ALA A 174 -1.81 11.44 25.56
N GLU A 175 -2.78 11.13 26.43
CA GLU A 175 -2.56 10.44 27.70
C GLU A 175 -3.27 9.08 27.64
N ALA A 176 -2.47 8.01 27.68
CA ALA A 176 -2.98 6.65 27.64
C ALA A 176 -3.45 6.25 29.04
N PRO A 177 -4.68 5.74 29.22
CA PRO A 177 -5.02 5.06 30.45
C PRO A 177 -4.13 3.82 30.60
N PRO A 178 -3.62 3.52 31.82
CA PRO A 178 -2.74 2.39 32.03
C PRO A 178 -3.40 1.10 31.55
N ALA A 179 -2.76 0.37 30.66
CA ALA A 179 -3.29 -0.90 30.20
C ALA A 179 -3.20 -1.95 31.30
N LYS A 180 -4.29 -2.70 31.46
CA LYS A 180 -4.20 -3.99 32.15
C LYS A 180 -3.34 -4.92 31.30
N LEU A 181 -2.16 -5.25 31.79
CA LEU A 181 -1.28 -6.23 31.15
C LEU A 181 -1.95 -7.60 31.15
N VAL A 182 -2.23 -8.11 29.96
CA VAL A 182 -2.92 -9.39 29.68
C VAL A 182 -2.13 -10.27 28.72
N ALA A 183 -1.15 -9.70 28.01
CA ALA A 183 -0.30 -10.34 27.03
C ALA A 183 1.18 -10.06 27.35
N ASP A 184 2.03 -11.03 27.06
CA ASP A 184 3.49 -10.85 27.02
C ASP A 184 3.85 -10.01 25.79
N VAL A 185 4.84 -9.12 25.93
CA VAL A 185 5.27 -8.22 24.86
C VAL A 185 6.72 -8.53 24.49
N PHE A 186 6.97 -8.76 23.20
CA PHE A 186 8.29 -9.05 22.64
C PHE A 186 8.63 -8.07 21.52
N PRO A 187 9.89 -7.65 21.36
CA PRO A 187 10.32 -6.97 20.15
C PRO A 187 10.18 -7.90 18.94
N CYS A 188 9.89 -7.32 17.77
CA CYS A 188 9.78 -8.03 16.50
C CYS A 188 10.56 -7.28 15.42
N ASP A 189 11.30 -8.00 14.59
CA ASP A 189 12.10 -7.40 13.50
C ASP A 189 11.33 -7.33 12.17
N VAL A 190 10.34 -8.22 11.97
CA VAL A 190 9.62 -8.37 10.70
C VAL A 190 8.12 -8.61 10.95
N PRO A 191 7.25 -7.59 10.76
CA PRO A 191 7.62 -6.18 10.62
C PRO A 191 8.24 -5.61 11.90
N PRO A 192 9.11 -4.59 11.80
CA PRO A 192 9.75 -3.98 12.97
C PRO A 192 8.70 -3.41 13.93
N GLY A 193 8.76 -3.78 15.21
CA GLY A 193 7.79 -3.34 16.21
C GLY A 193 7.71 -4.27 17.42
N HIS A 194 6.48 -4.55 17.85
CA HIS A 194 6.20 -5.38 19.02
C HIS A 194 5.18 -6.47 18.68
N ARG A 195 5.46 -7.68 19.16
CA ARG A 195 4.59 -8.85 19.13
C ARG A 195 3.99 -9.04 20.53
N LEU A 196 2.67 -9.03 20.63
CA LEU A 196 1.92 -9.25 21.86
C LEU A 196 1.29 -10.64 21.82
N ILE A 197 1.49 -11.46 22.86
CA ILE A 197 1.03 -12.85 22.91
C ILE A 197 0.26 -13.12 24.20
N ILE A 198 -0.96 -13.66 24.08
CA ILE A 198 -1.69 -14.26 25.20
C ILE A 198 -1.48 -15.77 25.16
N ARG A 199 -1.08 -16.36 26.28
CA ARG A 199 -0.84 -17.80 26.41
C ARG A 199 -1.85 -18.48 27.34
N GLU A 200 -2.17 -19.73 27.03
CA GLU A 200 -2.76 -20.67 27.97
C GLU A 200 -1.74 -21.78 28.19
N ALA A 201 -1.25 -21.91 29.43
CA ALA A 201 0.01 -22.62 29.71
C ALA A 201 1.15 -22.09 28.81
N ALA A 202 1.76 -22.96 27.99
CA ALA A 202 2.83 -22.57 27.06
C ALA A 202 2.32 -22.18 25.65
N GLU A 203 1.06 -22.48 25.33
CA GLU A 203 0.52 -22.35 23.98
C GLU A 203 0.05 -20.91 23.70
N PRO A 204 0.50 -20.28 22.60
CA PRO A 204 -0.01 -18.97 22.19
C PRO A 204 -1.43 -19.11 21.63
N ILE A 205 -2.41 -18.52 22.31
CA ILE A 205 -3.84 -18.62 21.94
C ILE A 205 -4.40 -17.37 21.27
N ALA A 206 -3.70 -16.24 21.38
CA ALA A 206 -4.00 -15.00 20.65
C ALA A 206 -2.73 -14.18 20.48
N GLU A 207 -2.64 -13.44 19.37
CA GLU A 207 -1.45 -12.71 18.97
C GLU A 207 -1.78 -11.43 18.20
N ALA A 208 -0.97 -10.39 18.39
CA ALA A 208 -0.99 -9.17 17.60
C ALA A 208 0.42 -8.69 17.33
N VAL A 209 0.65 -8.09 16.16
CA VAL A 209 1.89 -7.36 15.86
C VAL A 209 1.55 -5.92 15.52
N VAL A 210 2.25 -5.01 16.18
CA VAL A 210 2.07 -3.56 16.04
C VAL A 210 3.41 -2.86 15.90
N SER A 211 3.44 -1.71 15.25
CA SER A 211 4.62 -0.85 15.19
C SER A 211 4.24 0.61 15.43
N ALA A 212 5.15 1.34 16.08
CA ALA A 212 5.10 2.79 16.19
C ALA A 212 6.27 3.37 15.39
N GLU A 213 6.06 4.55 14.82
CA GLU A 213 7.00 5.22 13.93
C GLU A 213 7.44 6.54 14.54
N ALA A 214 8.60 7.05 14.12
CA ALA A 214 9.19 8.27 14.68
C ALA A 214 8.33 9.53 14.45
N ASP A 215 7.43 9.48 13.47
CA ASP A 215 6.49 10.55 13.13
C ASP A 215 5.17 10.49 13.93
N ARG A 216 5.15 9.69 15.01
CA ARG A 216 3.98 9.49 15.90
C ARG A 216 2.81 8.78 15.23
N THR A 217 3.03 8.14 14.08
CA THR A 217 2.05 7.21 13.50
C THR A 217 2.31 5.79 14.01
N ALA A 218 1.29 4.94 13.94
CA ALA A 218 1.38 3.54 14.31
C ALA A 218 0.56 2.66 13.38
N THR A 219 0.97 1.40 13.26
CA THR A 219 0.27 0.39 12.45
C THR A 219 -0.07 -0.83 13.29
N VAL A 220 -1.30 -1.33 13.17
CA VAL A 220 -1.65 -2.69 13.59
C VAL A 220 -1.51 -3.58 12.36
N HIS A 221 -0.47 -4.40 12.34
CA HIS A 221 -0.13 -5.25 11.19
C HIS A 221 -1.07 -6.45 11.09
N TRP A 222 -1.30 -7.13 12.21
CA TRP A 222 -2.27 -8.20 12.30
C TRP A 222 -2.68 -8.46 13.75
N ILE A 223 -3.84 -9.09 13.89
CA ILE A 223 -4.37 -9.57 15.16
C ILE A 223 -5.16 -10.85 14.91
N GLU A 224 -4.88 -11.89 15.68
CA GLU A 224 -5.51 -13.19 15.54
C GLU A 224 -5.83 -13.82 16.91
N THR A 225 -6.83 -14.70 16.91
CA THR A 225 -7.15 -15.57 18.03
C THR A 225 -7.43 -16.96 17.46
N LEU A 226 -6.81 -17.99 18.06
CA LEU A 226 -7.01 -19.38 17.65
C LEU A 226 -8.50 -19.71 17.57
N PRO A 227 -8.97 -20.42 16.53
CA PRO A 227 -10.39 -20.71 16.32
C PRO A 227 -11.13 -21.24 17.57
N THR A 228 -10.49 -22.14 18.33
CA THR A 228 -11.00 -22.77 19.55
C THR A 228 -11.13 -21.81 20.75
N HIS A 229 -10.48 -20.65 20.68
CA HIS A 229 -10.42 -19.64 21.75
C HIS A 229 -11.11 -18.33 21.37
N ARG A 230 -11.72 -18.28 20.18
CA ARG A 230 -12.51 -17.13 19.71
C ARG A 230 -13.73 -16.91 20.61
N ARG A 231 -14.30 -15.70 20.52
CA ARG A 231 -15.50 -15.25 21.27
C ARG A 231 -15.33 -15.19 22.79
N ARG A 232 -14.12 -15.40 23.32
CA ARG A 232 -13.77 -15.21 24.75
C ARG A 232 -13.25 -13.81 25.09
N GLY A 233 -13.36 -12.86 24.16
CA GLY A 233 -12.90 -11.49 24.31
C GLY A 233 -11.38 -11.28 24.22
N LEU A 234 -10.60 -12.29 23.82
CA LEU A 234 -9.14 -12.22 23.74
C LEU A 234 -8.65 -11.15 22.77
N GLY A 235 -9.17 -11.11 21.53
CA GLY A 235 -8.83 -10.05 20.57
C GLY A 235 -9.14 -8.64 21.07
N ARG A 236 -10.21 -8.45 21.87
CA ARG A 236 -10.50 -7.15 22.52
C ARG A 236 -9.45 -6.81 23.58
N LYS A 237 -9.11 -7.75 24.45
CA LYS A 237 -8.10 -7.54 25.49
C LYS A 237 -6.73 -7.21 24.87
N LEU A 238 -6.37 -7.95 23.83
CA LEU A 238 -5.11 -7.79 23.11
C LEU A 238 -5.03 -6.46 22.37
N LEU A 239 -6.08 -6.08 21.63
CA LEU A 239 -6.15 -4.78 20.95
C LEU A 239 -6.10 -3.62 21.96
N ALA A 240 -6.76 -3.74 23.12
CA ALA A 240 -6.69 -2.71 24.16
C ALA A 240 -5.26 -2.49 24.66
N GLN A 241 -4.54 -3.58 24.98
CA GLN A 241 -3.15 -3.48 25.42
C GLN A 241 -2.24 -2.96 24.30
N ALA A 242 -2.44 -3.41 23.07
CA ALA A 242 -1.65 -2.95 21.93
C ALA A 242 -1.78 -1.44 21.70
N LEU A 243 -3.00 -0.90 21.78
CA LEU A 243 -3.25 0.54 21.60
C LEU A 243 -2.66 1.38 22.74
N ALA A 244 -2.70 0.88 23.97
CA ALA A 244 -2.05 1.55 25.10
C ALA A 244 -0.52 1.57 24.93
N LEU A 245 0.07 0.43 24.53
CA LEU A 245 1.51 0.34 24.23
C LEU A 245 1.92 1.35 23.14
N LEU A 246 1.15 1.46 22.06
CA LEU A 246 1.43 2.43 20.99
C LEU A 246 1.35 3.87 21.47
N ALA A 247 0.36 4.20 22.32
CA ALA A 247 0.23 5.53 22.90
C ALA A 247 1.36 5.85 23.90
N GLU A 248 1.78 4.87 24.72
CA GLU A 248 2.96 4.98 25.60
C GLU A 248 4.25 5.20 24.79
N GLN A 249 4.33 4.67 23.57
CA GLN A 249 5.41 4.92 22.60
C GLN A 249 5.30 6.27 21.89
N GLY A 250 4.32 7.11 22.25
CA GLY A 250 4.15 8.47 21.73
C GLY A 250 3.34 8.58 20.44
N ALA A 251 2.78 7.47 19.94
CA ALA A 251 1.92 7.49 18.77
C ALA A 251 0.61 8.26 19.06
N THR A 252 0.22 9.12 18.14
CA THR A 252 -1.02 9.91 18.20
C THR A 252 -2.08 9.42 17.23
N GLU A 253 -1.71 8.58 16.28
CA GLU A 253 -2.61 8.03 15.28
C GLU A 253 -2.23 6.58 15.01
N VAL A 254 -3.23 5.76 14.76
CA VAL A 254 -3.04 4.35 14.41
C VAL A 254 -3.91 3.99 13.22
N ALA A 255 -3.32 3.23 12.29
CA ALA A 255 -4.02 2.71 11.14
C ALA A 255 -3.87 1.20 11.00
N LEU A 256 -4.77 0.60 10.22
CA LEU A 256 -4.72 -0.81 9.86
C LEU A 256 -5.49 -1.09 8.58
N VAL A 257 -5.23 -2.26 8.02
CA VAL A 257 -5.93 -2.78 6.84
C VAL A 257 -6.73 -4.01 7.23
N LEU A 258 -8.01 -4.01 6.86
CA LEU A 258 -8.84 -5.21 6.85
C LEU A 258 -8.78 -5.84 5.47
N ASP A 259 -8.22 -7.04 5.37
CA ASP A 259 -8.25 -7.85 4.15
C ASP A 259 -9.65 -8.49 3.99
N ASP A 260 -10.35 -8.12 2.92
CA ASP A 260 -11.65 -8.68 2.58
C ASP A 260 -11.55 -9.84 1.58
N ALA A 261 -10.42 -10.02 0.90
CA ALA A 261 -10.26 -10.99 -0.18
C ALA A 261 -10.01 -12.42 0.32
N GLN A 262 -9.44 -12.58 1.51
CA GLN A 262 -9.04 -13.88 2.06
C GLN A 262 -9.94 -14.40 3.19
N GLN A 263 -10.90 -13.60 3.67
CA GLN A 263 -11.68 -13.93 4.87
C GLN A 263 -13.14 -14.30 4.58
N PRO A 264 -13.70 -15.34 5.25
CA PRO A 264 -15.13 -15.56 5.26
C PRO A 264 -15.89 -14.32 5.73
N ALA A 265 -17.05 -14.04 5.15
CA ALA A 265 -17.83 -12.83 5.44
C ALA A 265 -18.13 -12.64 6.93
N SER A 266 -18.37 -13.73 7.66
CA SER A 266 -18.60 -13.72 9.12
C SER A 266 -17.39 -13.24 9.92
N GLU A 267 -16.17 -13.56 9.48
CA GLU A 267 -14.92 -13.16 10.13
C GLU A 267 -14.62 -11.69 9.87
N SER A 268 -14.74 -11.25 8.60
CA SER A 268 -14.58 -9.85 8.22
C SER A 268 -15.56 -8.94 8.99
N GLN A 269 -16.81 -9.37 9.18
CA GLN A 269 -17.77 -8.65 10.04
C GLN A 269 -17.38 -8.63 11.52
N ALA A 270 -16.81 -9.72 12.05
CA ALA A 270 -16.36 -9.78 13.43
C ALA A 270 -15.15 -8.85 13.67
N ALA A 271 -14.18 -8.84 12.75
CA ALA A 271 -13.05 -7.91 12.77
C ALA A 271 -13.53 -6.46 12.70
N THR A 272 -14.43 -6.15 11.75
CA THR A 272 -15.04 -4.82 11.60
C THR A 272 -15.67 -4.35 12.92
N ARG A 273 -16.51 -5.17 13.56
CA ARG A 273 -17.12 -4.85 14.86
C ARG A 273 -16.10 -4.66 15.98
N LEU A 274 -15.04 -5.46 16.00
CA LEU A 274 -13.95 -5.31 16.98
C LEU A 274 -13.32 -3.93 16.84
N PHE A 275 -12.85 -3.55 15.66
CA PHE A 275 -12.16 -2.28 15.45
C PHE A 275 -13.07 -1.06 15.66
N HIS A 276 -14.33 -1.10 15.17
CA HIS A 276 -15.28 -0.04 15.47
C HIS A 276 -15.54 0.13 16.97
N SER A 277 -15.54 -0.94 17.76
CA SER A 277 -15.69 -0.83 19.21
C SER A 277 -14.52 -0.14 19.92
N PHE A 278 -13.39 0.04 19.23
CA PHE A 278 -12.24 0.84 19.66
C PHE A 278 -12.19 2.21 18.99
N GLY A 279 -13.24 2.63 18.29
CA GLY A 279 -13.31 3.95 17.65
C GLY A 279 -12.56 4.06 16.33
N PHE A 280 -12.12 2.95 15.74
CA PHE A 280 -11.63 2.99 14.36
C PHE A 280 -12.75 3.38 13.40
N THR A 281 -12.40 4.23 12.44
CA THR A 281 -13.28 4.72 11.39
C THR A 281 -12.76 4.27 10.03
N HIS A 282 -13.67 4.06 9.08
CA HIS A 282 -13.32 3.71 7.71
C HIS A 282 -12.87 4.97 6.96
N VAL A 283 -11.68 4.90 6.38
CA VAL A 283 -11.11 5.99 5.55
C VAL A 283 -11.35 5.70 4.08
N ASP A 284 -10.98 4.51 3.61
CA ASP A 284 -11.10 4.16 2.19
C ASP A 284 -11.20 2.66 1.94
N GLN A 285 -11.71 2.32 0.76
CA GLN A 285 -11.66 0.98 0.18
C GLN A 285 -10.36 0.81 -0.58
N LEU A 286 -9.71 -0.33 -0.35
CA LEU A 286 -8.50 -0.71 -1.07
C LEU A 286 -8.87 -1.60 -2.26
N TRP A 287 -8.26 -1.29 -3.39
CA TRP A 287 -8.48 -1.98 -4.66
C TRP A 287 -7.17 -2.50 -5.22
N THR A 288 -7.20 -3.72 -5.73
CA THR A 288 -6.15 -4.26 -6.60
C THR A 288 -6.67 -4.33 -8.02
N TYR A 289 -5.76 -4.40 -8.99
CA TYR A 289 -6.13 -4.38 -10.38
C TYR A 289 -5.40 -5.46 -11.15
N GLN A 290 -6.06 -5.90 -12.22
CA GLN A 290 -5.51 -6.89 -13.12
C GLN A 290 -5.76 -6.47 -14.57
N HIS A 291 -4.71 -6.55 -15.37
CA HIS A 291 -4.76 -6.41 -16.81
C HIS A 291 -4.34 -7.73 -17.45
N ARG A 292 -5.19 -8.28 -18.31
CA ARG A 292 -4.90 -9.52 -19.07
C ARG A 292 -4.79 -9.19 -20.54
N ARG A 293 -3.72 -9.66 -21.18
CA ARG A 293 -3.61 -9.63 -22.63
C ARG A 293 -4.25 -10.89 -23.22
N PRO A 294 -5.02 -10.78 -24.31
CA PRO A 294 -5.45 -11.95 -25.05
C PRO A 294 -4.21 -12.76 -25.45
N ARG A 295 -4.13 -14.02 -25.01
CA ARG A 295 -3.06 -14.90 -25.45
C ARG A 295 -3.22 -15.08 -26.96
N ALA A 296 -2.19 -14.71 -27.74
CA ALA A 296 -2.20 -15.00 -29.16
C ALA A 296 -2.44 -16.51 -29.36
N PRO A 297 -3.34 -16.91 -30.29
CA PRO A 297 -3.56 -18.32 -30.56
C PRO A 297 -2.23 -18.98 -30.91
N ARG A 298 -1.89 -20.07 -30.23
CA ARG A 298 -0.68 -20.83 -30.54
C ARG A 298 -0.79 -21.26 -32.02
N PRO A 299 0.20 -20.96 -32.88
CA PRO A 299 0.21 -21.50 -34.22
C PRO A 299 0.15 -23.03 -34.11
N GLY A 300 -0.79 -23.62 -34.85
CA GLY A 300 -1.25 -25.00 -34.68
C GLY A 300 -0.12 -26.02 -34.56
N THR A 301 -0.26 -26.88 -33.55
CA THR A 301 0.34 -28.22 -33.49
C THR A 301 -0.27 -29.12 -34.55
#